data_AF-A0A644V1G6-F1
#
_entry.id   AF-A0A644V1G6-F1
#
_cell.length_a   1.000
_cell.length_b   1.000
_cell.length_c   1.000
_cell.angle_alpha   90.00
_cell.angle_beta   90.00
_cell.angle_gamma   90.00
#
_symmetry.space_group_name_H-M   'P 1'
#
loop_
_entity.id
_entity.type
_entity.pdbx_description
1 polymer ?
#
loop_
_entity_poly.entity_id
_entity_poly.type
_entity_poly.pdbx_seq_one_letter_code
_entity_poly.pdbx_strand_id
1 'polypeptide(L)'
;MKKIILTIMLFLAGQAFAQGVAKSELISKEIQSLEFENNKIILSEYIKEQCDSTSCIPIYNLGKKLISDFQNNHEDLKVLKEEYDQNVKEIDKIKYRDSEYRKYRENYVGSSGEARKKQEAIYRSIYNRLYKSNENFKALSDKNRKILSRLNYLTLVQIATEYHNKGEILPTRFIPYADMSRYKELSKVKENQKKIDALNSIYKKVIEKEFLEKYNINDSIKTEKTPSERAIVFD
;
A
#
# COMPACT_ATOMS: atom_id res chain seq x y z
N MET A 1 29.06 -4.43 3.17
CA MET A 1 28.33 -5.16 4.24
C MET A 1 29.08 -5.17 5.58
N LYS A 2 30.30 -5.71 5.68
CA LYS A 2 31.03 -5.80 6.98
C LYS A 2 31.18 -4.47 7.75
N LYS A 3 31.51 -3.36 7.08
CA LYS A 3 31.63 -2.04 7.73
C LYS A 3 30.30 -1.50 8.27
N ILE A 4 29.21 -1.65 7.52
CA ILE A 4 27.86 -1.19 7.91
C ILE A 4 27.37 -1.96 9.14
N ILE A 5 27.54 -3.29 9.14
CA ILE A 5 27.17 -4.16 10.27
C ILE A 5 27.94 -3.79 11.53
N LEU A 6 29.25 -3.52 11.40
CA LEU A 6 30.10 -3.14 12.54
C LEU A 6 29.67 -1.80 13.15
N THR A 7 29.41 -0.79 12.31
CA THR A 7 28.95 0.53 12.77
C THR A 7 27.59 0.45 13.47
N ILE A 8 26.65 -0.33 12.92
CA ILE A 8 25.33 -0.55 13.50
C ILE A 8 25.43 -1.27 14.86
N MET A 9 26.24 -2.33 14.94
CA MET A 9 26.47 -3.07 16.18
C MET A 9 27.09 -2.20 17.28
N LEU A 10 28.06 -1.35 16.95
CA LEU A 10 28.68 -0.42 17.89
C LEU A 10 27.69 0.63 18.40
N PHE A 11 26.84 1.16 17.52
CA PHE A 11 25.80 2.12 17.88
C PHE A 11 24.74 1.49 18.81
N LEU A 12 24.23 0.32 18.46
CA LEU A 12 23.24 -0.41 19.26
C LEU A 12 23.81 -0.84 20.62
N ALA A 13 25.08 -1.25 20.68
CA ALA A 13 25.74 -1.57 21.94
C ALA A 13 25.82 -0.35 22.87
N GLY A 14 26.16 0.83 22.34
CA GLY A 14 26.19 2.07 23.12
C GLY A 14 24.81 2.44 23.69
N GLN A 15 23.73 2.25 22.93
CA GLN A 15 22.38 2.57 23.39
C GLN A 15 21.81 1.56 24.40
N ALA A 16 22.08 0.27 24.21
CA ALA A 16 21.61 -0.79 25.13
C ALA A 16 22.17 -0.62 26.55
N PHE A 17 23.46 -0.27 26.66
CA PHE A 17 24.12 -0.04 27.95
C PHE A 17 23.60 1.19 28.70
N ALA A 18 23.14 2.22 27.98
CA ALA A 18 22.66 3.46 28.57
C ALA A 18 21.20 3.40 29.05
N GLN A 19 20.38 2.49 28.52
CA GLN A 19 18.92 2.51 28.71
C GLN A 19 18.32 1.25 29.36
N GLY A 20 19.10 0.19 29.58
CA GLY A 20 18.57 -1.05 30.17
C GLY A 20 17.52 -1.77 29.31
N VAL A 21 17.48 -1.46 28.01
CA VAL A 21 16.53 -2.00 27.02
C VAL A 21 17.13 -3.23 26.34
N ALA A 22 16.31 -4.26 26.07
CA ALA A 22 16.75 -5.44 25.33
C ALA A 22 17.30 -5.06 23.94
N LYS A 23 18.35 -5.75 23.49
CA LYS A 23 19.02 -5.42 22.22
C LYS A 23 18.09 -5.67 21.04
N SER A 24 17.22 -6.68 21.12
CA SER A 24 16.18 -6.93 20.14
C SER A 24 15.22 -5.74 19.97
N GLU A 25 14.78 -5.12 21.07
CA GLU A 25 13.85 -3.99 21.03
C GLU A 25 14.47 -2.76 20.35
N LEU A 26 15.75 -2.47 20.60
CA LEU A 26 16.47 -1.40 19.94
C LEU A 26 16.62 -1.64 18.42
N ILE A 27 16.95 -2.88 18.03
CA ILE A 27 17.04 -3.26 16.62
C ILE A 27 15.66 -3.12 15.94
N SER A 28 14.60 -3.56 16.60
CA SER A 28 13.23 -3.47 16.08
C SER A 28 12.80 -2.01 15.88
N LYS A 29 13.09 -1.13 16.84
CA LYS A 29 12.83 0.32 16.73
C LYS A 29 13.59 0.96 15.56
N GLU A 30 14.85 0.59 15.36
CA GLU A 30 15.65 1.10 14.23
C GLU A 30 15.11 0.61 12.89
N ILE A 31 14.71 -0.66 12.78
CA ILE A 31 14.05 -1.19 11.57
C ILE A 31 12.78 -0.41 11.27
N GLN A 32 11.91 -0.22 12.27
CA GLN A 32 10.67 0.54 12.13
C GLN A 32 10.93 1.99 11.70
N SER A 33 11.95 2.63 12.27
CA SER A 33 12.38 3.99 11.88
C SER A 33 12.81 4.07 10.41
N LEU A 34 13.61 3.10 9.95
CA LEU A 34 14.05 3.05 8.55
C LEU A 34 12.89 2.74 7.58
N GLU A 35 11.97 1.85 7.97
CA GLU A 35 10.76 1.55 7.20
C GLU A 35 9.83 2.77 7.11
N PHE A 36 9.71 3.51 8.21
CA PHE A 36 8.97 4.78 8.29
C PHE A 36 9.57 5.82 7.32
N GLU A 37 10.88 6.03 7.36
CA GLU A 37 11.57 6.93 6.42
C GLU A 37 11.42 6.49 4.96
N ASN A 38 11.47 5.20 4.67
CA ASN A 38 11.20 4.68 3.33
C ASN A 38 9.78 5.03 2.87
N ASN A 39 8.78 4.79 3.70
CA ASN A 39 7.40 5.12 3.38
C ASN A 39 7.22 6.63 3.15
N LYS A 40 7.89 7.47 3.94
CA LYS A 40 7.89 8.93 3.77
C LYS A 40 8.39 9.33 2.39
N ILE A 41 9.55 8.82 1.99
CA ILE A 41 10.19 9.14 0.71
C ILE A 41 9.31 8.67 -0.45
N ILE A 42 8.84 7.42 -0.39
CA ILE A 42 8.00 6.82 -1.43
C ILE A 42 6.69 7.61 -1.58
N LEU A 43 6.01 7.92 -0.47
CA LEU A 43 4.76 8.65 -0.49
C LEU A 43 4.94 10.07 -1.04
N SER A 44 6.01 10.76 -0.64
CA SER A 44 6.32 12.11 -1.12
C SER A 44 6.56 12.13 -2.63
N GLU A 45 7.39 11.23 -3.15
CA GLU A 45 7.64 11.13 -4.60
C GLU A 45 6.38 10.71 -5.36
N TYR A 46 5.59 9.78 -4.81
CA TYR A 46 4.33 9.39 -5.42
C TYR A 46 3.36 10.57 -5.55
N ILE A 47 3.10 11.30 -4.46
CA ILE A 47 2.19 12.47 -4.48
C ILE A 47 2.69 13.52 -5.47
N LYS A 48 3.99 13.83 -5.47
CA LYS A 48 4.60 14.81 -6.37
C LYS A 48 4.34 14.49 -7.84
N GLU A 49 4.51 13.22 -8.24
CA GLU A 49 4.25 12.80 -9.61
C GLU A 49 2.77 12.81 -9.99
N GLN A 50 1.86 12.70 -9.02
CA GLN A 50 0.42 12.77 -9.27
C GLN A 50 -0.12 14.20 -9.40
N CYS A 51 0.64 15.22 -9.01
CA CYS A 51 0.19 16.62 -9.02
C CYS A 51 -0.28 17.10 -10.40
N ASP A 52 0.37 16.62 -11.47
CA ASP A 52 0.05 16.99 -12.86
C ASP A 52 -0.64 15.85 -13.63
N SER A 53 -0.98 14.76 -12.94
CA SER A 53 -1.57 13.58 -13.57
C SER A 53 -3.05 13.79 -13.87
N THR A 54 -3.43 13.63 -15.14
CA THR A 54 -4.85 13.48 -15.54
C THR A 54 -5.35 12.05 -15.37
N SER A 55 -4.53 11.17 -14.79
CA SER A 55 -4.89 9.77 -14.53
C SER A 55 -5.59 9.65 -13.18
N CYS A 56 -6.40 8.61 -13.03
CA CYS A 56 -7.09 8.32 -11.78
C CYS A 56 -6.10 7.70 -10.78
N ILE A 57 -5.90 8.35 -9.64
CA ILE A 57 -5.14 7.80 -8.51
C ILE A 57 -6.04 6.77 -7.79
N PRO A 58 -5.62 5.51 -7.61
CA PRO A 58 -6.45 4.44 -7.05
C PRO A 58 -6.54 4.51 -5.51
N ILE A 59 -6.91 5.67 -4.96
CA ILE A 59 -7.03 5.92 -3.52
C ILE A 59 -8.04 4.98 -2.83
N TYR A 60 -8.98 4.41 -3.58
CA TYR A 60 -9.98 3.47 -3.07
C TYR A 60 -9.37 2.17 -2.51
N ASN A 61 -8.09 1.88 -2.82
CA ASN A 61 -7.33 0.79 -2.18
C ASN A 61 -7.14 1.02 -0.67
N LEU A 62 -7.30 2.25 -0.17
CA LEU A 62 -7.36 2.57 1.27
C LEU A 62 -8.70 2.20 1.92
N GLY A 63 -9.71 1.84 1.11
CA GLY A 63 -11.07 1.51 1.55
C GLY A 63 -12.08 2.51 1.02
N LYS A 64 -12.98 2.05 0.14
CA LYS A 64 -13.97 2.90 -0.55
C LYS A 64 -14.85 3.71 0.42
N LYS A 65 -15.33 3.10 1.50
CA LYS A 65 -16.16 3.78 2.50
C LYS A 65 -15.37 4.86 3.24
N LEU A 66 -14.16 4.53 3.70
CA LEU A 66 -13.28 5.45 4.41
C LEU A 66 -12.97 6.69 3.56
N ILE A 67 -12.64 6.50 2.28
CA ILE A 67 -12.41 7.60 1.34
C ILE A 67 -13.66 8.44 1.14
N SER A 68 -14.82 7.82 0.98
CA SER A 68 -16.08 8.55 0.79
C SER A 68 -16.44 9.37 2.03
N ASP A 69 -16.31 8.79 3.23
CA ASP A 69 -16.59 9.47 4.49
C ASP A 69 -15.62 10.64 4.69
N PHE A 70 -14.34 10.43 4.38
CA PHE A 70 -13.32 11.48 4.39
C PHE A 70 -13.68 12.63 3.44
N GLN A 71 -13.96 12.34 2.16
CA GLN A 71 -14.34 13.36 1.18
C GLN A 71 -15.59 14.17 1.59
N ASN A 72 -16.53 13.55 2.30
CA ASN A 72 -17.72 14.24 2.79
C ASN A 72 -17.47 15.14 4.01
N ASN A 73 -16.41 14.87 4.78
CA ASN A 73 -16.05 15.62 5.99
C ASN A 73 -15.14 16.82 5.71
N HIS A 74 -14.53 16.89 4.53
CA HIS A 74 -13.67 18.01 4.10
C HIS A 74 -14.40 18.87 3.08
N GLU A 75 -14.71 20.13 3.42
CA GLU A 75 -15.56 21.02 2.61
C GLU A 75 -15.08 21.14 1.16
N ASP A 76 -13.78 21.39 0.94
CA ASP A 76 -13.22 21.52 -0.41
C ASP A 76 -13.34 20.22 -1.23
N LEU A 77 -13.17 19.06 -0.58
CA LEU A 77 -13.32 17.76 -1.24
C LEU A 77 -14.79 17.46 -1.52
N LYS A 78 -15.68 17.83 -0.61
CA LYS A 78 -17.11 17.66 -0.72
C LYS A 78 -17.66 18.43 -1.92
N VAL A 79 -17.28 19.69 -2.09
CA VAL A 79 -17.67 20.50 -3.26
C VAL A 79 -17.22 19.84 -4.57
N LEU A 80 -15.96 19.38 -4.64
CA LEU A 80 -15.46 18.66 -5.82
C LEU A 80 -16.18 17.34 -6.08
N LYS A 81 -16.51 16.62 -5.01
CA LYS A 81 -17.27 15.37 -5.06
C LYS A 81 -18.69 15.60 -5.57
N GLU A 82 -19.37 16.65 -5.10
CA GLU A 82 -20.70 17.02 -5.57
C GLU A 82 -20.67 17.41 -7.05
N GLU A 83 -19.66 18.17 -7.50
CA GLU A 83 -19.47 18.50 -8.91
C GLU A 83 -19.23 17.24 -9.77
N TYR A 84 -18.41 16.31 -9.28
CA TYR A 84 -18.19 15.01 -9.93
C TYR A 84 -19.51 14.24 -10.06
N ASP A 85 -20.24 14.07 -8.95
CA ASP A 85 -21.49 13.31 -8.91
C ASP A 85 -22.56 13.95 -9.81
N GLN A 86 -22.60 15.28 -9.92
CA GLN A 86 -23.50 16.00 -10.82
C GLN A 86 -23.13 15.77 -12.29
N ASN A 87 -21.85 15.83 -12.66
CA ASN A 87 -21.41 15.50 -14.02
C ASN A 87 -21.68 14.03 -14.38
N VAL A 88 -21.51 13.10 -13.45
CA VAL A 88 -21.87 11.68 -13.66
C VAL A 88 -23.36 11.54 -14.01
N LYS A 89 -24.25 12.25 -13.29
CA LYS A 89 -25.70 12.25 -13.59
C LYS A 89 -25.99 12.76 -15.00
N GLU A 90 -25.32 13.83 -15.45
CA GLU A 90 -25.50 14.36 -16.81
C GLU A 90 -24.96 13.42 -17.90
N ILE A 91 -23.79 12.82 -17.66
CA ILE A 91 -23.23 11.77 -18.53
C ILE A 91 -24.20 10.59 -18.65
N ASP A 92 -24.76 10.14 -17.53
CA ASP A 92 -25.68 9.01 -17.50
C ASP A 92 -26.99 9.34 -18.22
N LYS A 93 -27.55 10.56 -18.10
CA LYS A 93 -28.70 10.99 -18.90
C LYS A 93 -28.46 10.83 -20.41
N ILE A 94 -27.26 11.11 -20.89
CA ILE A 94 -26.90 10.89 -22.30
C ILE A 94 -26.85 9.38 -22.61
N LYS A 95 -26.19 8.58 -21.76
CA LYS A 95 -26.16 7.11 -21.95
C LYS A 95 -27.56 6.50 -21.98
N TYR A 96 -28.47 6.94 -21.13
CA TYR A 96 -29.85 6.42 -21.11
C TYR A 96 -30.65 6.72 -22.38
N ARG A 97 -30.24 7.71 -23.17
CA ARG A 97 -30.84 7.99 -24.49
C ARG A 97 -30.32 7.03 -25.57
N ASP A 98 -29.19 6.36 -25.35
CA ASP A 98 -28.69 5.30 -26.22
C ASP A 98 -29.51 4.01 -26.01
N SER A 99 -30.15 3.53 -27.08
CA SER A 99 -31.06 2.39 -27.04
C SER A 99 -30.35 1.07 -26.73
N GLU A 100 -29.12 0.91 -27.20
CA GLU A 100 -28.28 -0.25 -26.92
C GLU A 100 -27.88 -0.26 -25.43
N TYR A 101 -27.42 0.87 -24.90
CA TYR A 101 -27.11 1.02 -23.48
C TYR A 101 -28.30 0.66 -22.59
N ARG A 102 -29.49 1.18 -22.91
CA ARG A 102 -30.72 0.91 -22.15
C ARG A 102 -31.06 -0.58 -22.16
N LYS A 103 -31.07 -1.21 -23.34
CA LYS A 103 -31.34 -2.64 -23.49
C LYS A 103 -30.37 -3.51 -22.67
N TYR A 104 -29.08 -3.18 -22.67
CA TYR A 104 -28.10 -3.93 -21.88
C TYR A 104 -28.22 -3.69 -20.38
N ARG A 105 -28.59 -2.48 -19.95
CA ARG A 105 -28.77 -2.19 -18.52
C ARG A 105 -30.02 -2.83 -17.95
N GLU A 106 -31.14 -2.84 -18.68
CA GLU A 106 -32.40 -3.45 -18.23
C GLU A 106 -32.29 -4.97 -18.07
N ASN A 107 -31.50 -5.62 -18.93
CA ASN A 107 -31.21 -7.05 -18.85
C ASN A 107 -30.03 -7.37 -17.92
N TYR A 108 -29.67 -6.45 -17.02
CA TYR A 108 -28.55 -6.66 -16.11
C TYR A 108 -28.90 -7.71 -15.05
N VAL A 109 -28.32 -8.89 -15.21
CA VAL A 109 -28.25 -9.91 -14.17
C VAL A 109 -26.82 -9.90 -13.67
N GLY A 110 -26.61 -9.70 -12.36
CA GLY A 110 -25.28 -9.60 -11.75
C GLY A 110 -24.38 -10.73 -12.23
N SER A 111 -23.44 -10.40 -13.13
CA SER A 111 -22.67 -11.37 -13.89
C SER A 111 -21.25 -11.49 -13.32
N SER A 112 -20.71 -12.70 -13.31
CA SER A 112 -19.32 -13.00 -12.93
C SER A 112 -18.57 -13.65 -14.10
N GLY A 113 -17.24 -13.66 -14.02
CA GLY A 113 -16.38 -14.32 -15.02
C GLY A 113 -16.54 -13.76 -16.44
N GLU A 114 -16.73 -14.64 -17.42
CA GLU A 114 -16.71 -14.31 -18.85
C GLU A 114 -17.91 -13.45 -19.27
N ALA A 115 -19.08 -13.65 -18.65
CA ALA A 115 -20.26 -12.83 -18.92
C ALA A 115 -20.04 -11.36 -18.53
N ARG A 116 -19.37 -11.12 -17.40
CA ARG A 116 -18.97 -9.78 -16.96
C ARG A 116 -18.00 -9.13 -17.94
N LYS A 117 -16.98 -9.86 -18.42
CA LYS A 117 -16.02 -9.33 -19.40
C LYS A 117 -16.69 -8.92 -20.71
N LYS A 118 -17.58 -9.76 -21.24
CA LYS A 118 -18.38 -9.44 -22.44
C LYS A 118 -19.20 -8.18 -22.23
N GLN A 119 -19.84 -8.06 -21.06
CA GLN A 119 -20.62 -6.88 -20.71
C GLN A 119 -19.77 -5.61 -20.58
N GLU A 120 -18.62 -5.69 -19.92
CA GLU A 120 -17.67 -4.57 -19.82
C GLU A 120 -17.18 -4.13 -21.21
N ALA A 121 -16.94 -5.08 -22.12
CA ALA A 121 -16.57 -4.77 -23.51
C ALA A 121 -17.68 -4.02 -24.26
N ILE A 122 -18.95 -4.42 -24.08
CA ILE A 122 -20.11 -3.74 -24.66
C ILE A 122 -20.22 -2.31 -24.13
N TYR A 123 -20.18 -2.10 -22.81
CA TYR A 123 -20.24 -0.75 -22.25
C TYR A 123 -19.08 0.13 -22.70
N ARG A 124 -17.87 -0.43 -22.82
CA ARG A 124 -16.71 0.29 -23.41
C ARG A 124 -16.97 0.68 -24.86
N SER A 125 -17.53 -0.22 -25.67
CA SER A 125 -17.87 0.07 -27.07
C SER A 125 -18.86 1.24 -27.18
N ILE A 126 -19.96 1.19 -26.41
CA ILE A 126 -20.97 2.24 -26.39
C ILE A 126 -20.37 3.57 -25.92
N TYR A 127 -19.59 3.55 -24.84
CA TYR A 127 -18.89 4.73 -24.34
C TYR A 127 -17.99 5.34 -25.41
N ASN A 128 -17.17 4.53 -26.10
CA ASN A 128 -16.27 4.99 -27.15
C ASN A 128 -17.03 5.58 -28.34
N ARG A 129 -18.17 4.99 -28.70
CA ARG A 129 -19.05 5.53 -29.75
C ARG A 129 -19.58 6.90 -29.36
N LEU A 130 -20.20 7.02 -28.17
CA LEU A 130 -20.73 8.29 -27.65
C LEU A 130 -19.64 9.36 -27.52
N TYR A 131 -18.44 8.97 -27.07
CA TYR A 131 -17.29 9.88 -26.95
C TYR A 131 -16.83 10.45 -28.29
N LYS A 132 -16.94 9.67 -29.37
CA LYS A 132 -16.59 10.13 -30.72
C LYS A 132 -17.69 10.94 -31.39
N SER A 133 -18.95 10.59 -31.16
CA SER A 133 -20.08 11.14 -31.91
C SER A 133 -20.88 12.24 -31.19
N ASN A 134 -20.67 12.44 -29.88
CA ASN A 134 -21.42 13.42 -29.10
C ASN A 134 -20.46 14.37 -28.36
N GLU A 135 -20.38 15.63 -28.82
CA GLU A 135 -19.47 16.64 -28.28
C GLU A 135 -19.74 16.96 -26.81
N ASN A 136 -21.02 17.02 -26.41
CA ASN A 136 -21.39 17.26 -25.01
C ASN A 136 -20.98 16.08 -24.11
N PHE A 137 -21.18 14.84 -24.58
CA PHE A 137 -20.73 13.65 -23.85
C PHE A 137 -19.22 13.65 -23.67
N LYS A 138 -18.47 14.00 -24.72
CA LYS A 138 -17.02 14.14 -24.68
C LYS A 138 -16.58 15.22 -23.68
N ALA A 139 -17.15 16.42 -23.77
CA ALA A 139 -16.84 17.53 -22.88
C ALA A 139 -17.12 17.19 -21.40
N LEU A 140 -18.29 16.61 -21.11
CA LEU A 140 -18.63 16.16 -19.77
C LEU A 140 -17.69 15.05 -19.27
N SER A 141 -17.34 14.09 -20.13
CA SER A 141 -16.43 13.00 -19.78
C SER A 141 -15.01 13.50 -19.48
N ASP A 142 -14.50 14.43 -20.29
CA ASP A 142 -13.20 15.07 -20.06
C ASP A 142 -13.20 15.91 -18.79
N LYS A 143 -14.28 16.68 -18.54
CA LYS A 143 -14.47 17.45 -17.31
C LYS A 143 -14.48 16.51 -16.10
N ASN A 144 -15.26 15.44 -16.15
CA ASN A 144 -15.42 14.50 -15.05
C ASN A 144 -14.13 13.74 -14.74
N ARG A 145 -13.34 13.38 -15.77
CA ARG A 145 -12.00 12.80 -15.60
C ARG A 145 -11.08 13.76 -14.85
N LYS A 146 -11.04 15.04 -15.23
CA LYS A 146 -10.20 16.06 -14.55
C LYS A 146 -10.62 16.27 -13.10
N ILE A 147 -11.93 16.36 -12.83
CA ILE A 147 -12.44 16.52 -11.46
C ILE A 147 -12.09 15.29 -10.63
N LEU A 148 -12.25 14.07 -11.15
CA LEU A 148 -11.91 12.86 -10.43
C LEU A 148 -10.41 12.79 -10.10
N SER A 149 -9.54 13.10 -11.06
CA SER A 149 -8.09 13.16 -10.80
C SER A 149 -7.75 14.17 -9.71
N ARG A 150 -8.33 15.38 -9.78
CA ARG A 150 -8.12 16.43 -8.77
C ARG A 150 -8.66 16.01 -7.40
N LEU A 151 -9.87 15.47 -7.35
CA LEU A 151 -10.51 14.98 -6.13
C LEU A 151 -9.63 13.90 -5.47
N ASN A 152 -9.15 12.93 -6.24
CA ASN A 152 -8.33 11.85 -5.69
C ASN A 152 -6.96 12.35 -5.24
N TYR A 153 -6.35 13.28 -5.98
CA TYR A 153 -5.08 13.91 -5.59
C TYR A 153 -5.22 14.66 -4.27
N LEU A 154 -6.20 15.57 -4.17
CA LEU A 154 -6.41 16.35 -2.95
C LEU A 154 -6.80 15.47 -1.76
N THR A 155 -7.60 14.42 -1.99
CA THR A 155 -7.91 13.43 -0.96
C THR A 155 -6.63 12.77 -0.45
N LEU A 156 -5.74 12.33 -1.34
CA LEU A 156 -4.48 11.71 -0.96
C LEU A 156 -3.57 12.67 -0.16
N VAL A 157 -3.45 13.92 -0.62
CA VAL A 157 -2.67 14.96 0.07
C VAL A 157 -3.22 15.20 1.47
N GLN A 158 -4.53 15.41 1.62
CA GLN A 158 -5.15 15.69 2.91
C GLN A 158 -5.02 14.51 3.88
N ILE A 159 -5.23 13.27 3.41
CA ILE A 159 -4.99 12.08 4.24
C ILE A 159 -3.52 12.02 4.68
N ALA A 160 -2.57 12.24 3.76
CA ALA A 160 -1.15 12.23 4.10
C ALA A 160 -0.81 13.31 5.14
N THR A 161 -1.40 14.51 5.02
CA THR A 161 -1.27 15.59 6.00
C THR A 161 -1.85 15.21 7.37
N GLU A 162 -3.01 14.56 7.42
CA GLU A 162 -3.58 14.12 8.70
C GLU A 162 -2.73 13.08 9.42
N TYR A 163 -2.18 12.11 8.67
CA TYR A 163 -1.23 11.15 9.24
C TYR A 163 -0.01 11.88 9.79
N HIS A 164 0.56 12.80 9.02
CA HIS A 164 1.70 13.59 9.46
C HIS A 164 1.41 14.37 10.75
N ASN A 165 0.24 15.00 10.86
CA ASN A 165 -0.18 15.74 12.05
C ASN A 165 -0.34 14.84 13.30
N LYS A 166 -0.57 13.54 13.10
CA LYS A 166 -0.61 12.53 14.18
C LYS A 166 0.76 11.94 14.51
N GLY A 167 1.83 12.38 13.83
CA GLY A 167 3.15 11.77 13.94
C GLY A 167 3.26 10.40 13.24
N GLU A 168 2.30 10.08 12.38
CA GLU A 168 2.22 8.82 11.64
C GLU A 168 2.57 9.03 10.15
N ILE A 169 2.71 7.94 9.40
CA ILE A 169 2.85 7.97 7.93
C ILE A 169 1.78 7.11 7.30
N LEU A 170 1.11 7.66 6.30
CA LEU A 170 0.15 6.92 5.49
C LEU A 170 0.86 5.72 4.82
N PRO A 171 0.40 4.48 5.06
CA PRO A 171 1.03 3.30 4.49
C PRO A 171 1.02 3.34 2.96
N THR A 172 2.14 2.98 2.32
CA THR A 172 2.31 3.02 0.86
C THR A 172 1.66 1.84 0.11
N ARG A 173 0.92 0.97 0.82
CA ARG A 173 0.32 -0.27 0.26
C ARG A 173 -0.76 -0.02 -0.78
N PHE A 174 -1.35 1.18 -0.82
CA PHE A 174 -2.35 1.54 -1.81
C PHE A 174 -1.73 1.86 -3.19
N ILE A 175 -0.42 2.14 -3.24
CA ILE A 175 0.31 2.46 -4.47
C ILE A 175 0.33 1.22 -5.37
N PRO A 176 -0.04 1.33 -6.66
CA PRO A 176 0.01 0.20 -7.60
C PRO A 176 1.39 -0.46 -7.63
N TYR A 177 1.41 -1.79 -7.73
CA TYR A 177 2.65 -2.57 -7.76
C TYR A 177 3.60 -2.11 -8.90
N ALA A 178 3.02 -1.79 -10.06
CA ALA A 178 3.76 -1.26 -11.21
C ALA A 178 4.56 -0.01 -10.83
N ASP A 179 3.92 0.96 -10.16
CA ASP A 179 4.56 2.21 -9.74
C ASP A 179 5.55 1.98 -8.59
N MET A 180 5.19 1.10 -7.65
CA MET A 180 5.98 0.81 -6.44
C MET A 180 7.39 0.30 -6.74
N SER A 181 7.55 -0.48 -7.82
CA SER A 181 8.85 -0.98 -8.26
C SER A 181 9.87 0.14 -8.48
N ARG A 182 9.45 1.25 -9.09
CA ARG A 182 10.29 2.40 -9.38
C ARG A 182 10.69 3.16 -8.11
N TYR A 183 9.77 3.33 -7.15
CA TYR A 183 10.10 4.06 -5.91
C TYR A 183 11.03 3.28 -4.99
N LYS A 184 10.99 1.94 -5.03
CA LYS A 184 11.99 1.09 -4.36
C LYS A 184 13.40 1.29 -4.92
N GLU A 185 13.51 1.77 -6.16
CA GLU A 185 14.79 2.01 -6.80
C GLU A 185 15.43 3.36 -6.42
N LEU A 186 14.71 4.23 -5.70
CA LEU A 186 15.25 5.50 -5.20
C LEU A 186 16.50 5.24 -4.34
N SER A 187 17.58 5.96 -4.60
CA SER A 187 18.90 5.73 -3.97
C SER A 187 18.82 5.63 -2.43
N LYS A 188 18.06 6.53 -1.80
CA LYS A 188 17.88 6.54 -0.35
C LYS A 188 17.05 5.37 0.17
N VAL A 189 16.00 4.98 -0.55
CA VAL A 189 15.16 3.82 -0.23
C VAL A 189 15.99 2.53 -0.33
N LYS A 190 16.82 2.39 -1.38
CA LYS A 190 17.76 1.27 -1.52
C LYS A 190 18.79 1.24 -0.38
N GLU A 191 19.33 2.39 0.01
CA GLU A 191 20.31 2.48 1.11
C GLU A 191 19.68 2.00 2.43
N ASN A 192 18.50 2.52 2.76
CA ASN A 192 17.74 2.15 3.94
C ASN A 192 17.33 0.67 3.90
N GLN A 193 16.91 0.15 2.74
CA GLN A 193 16.57 -1.27 2.59
C GLN A 193 17.78 -2.17 2.88
N LYS A 194 18.97 -1.83 2.39
CA LYS A 194 20.20 -2.57 2.73
C LYS A 194 20.50 -2.55 4.24
N LYS A 195 20.18 -1.47 4.93
CA LYS A 195 20.31 -1.38 6.40
C LYS A 195 19.28 -2.24 7.11
N ILE A 196 18.01 -2.19 6.67
CA ILE A 196 16.93 -3.03 7.17
C ILE A 196 17.27 -4.51 7.00
N ASP A 197 17.75 -4.94 5.83
CA ASP A 197 18.12 -6.34 5.58
C ASP A 197 19.25 -6.80 6.51
N ALA A 198 20.25 -5.93 6.73
CA ALA A 198 21.34 -6.20 7.67
C ALA A 198 20.83 -6.27 9.12
N LEU A 199 19.97 -5.35 9.54
CA LEU A 199 19.37 -5.32 10.86
C LEU A 199 18.48 -6.55 11.11
N ASN A 200 17.67 -6.97 10.13
CA ASN A 200 16.86 -8.19 10.21
C ASN A 200 17.72 -9.45 10.40
N SER A 201 18.87 -9.52 9.71
CA SER A 201 19.81 -10.63 9.89
C SER A 201 20.39 -10.67 11.32
N ILE A 202 20.64 -9.50 11.92
CA ILE A 202 21.13 -9.39 13.30
C ILE A 202 20.01 -9.69 14.29
N TYR A 203 18.82 -9.13 14.07
CA TYR A 203 17.63 -9.25 14.92
C TYR A 203 17.30 -10.71 15.21
N LYS A 204 17.30 -11.56 14.18
CA LYS A 204 17.05 -12.99 14.32
C LYS A 204 18.02 -13.66 15.29
N LYS A 205 19.33 -13.39 15.14
CA LYS A 205 20.38 -13.95 16.02
C LYS A 205 20.28 -13.43 17.46
N VAL A 206 19.91 -12.16 17.61
CA VAL A 206 19.76 -11.53 18.93
C VAL A 206 18.56 -12.09 19.66
N ILE A 207 17.41 -12.27 18.99
CA ILE A 207 16.24 -12.92 19.59
C ILE A 207 16.56 -14.34 20.01
N GLU A 208 17.19 -15.14 19.14
CA GLU A 208 17.57 -16.51 19.45
C GLU A 208 18.44 -16.56 20.72
N LYS A 209 19.43 -15.66 20.81
CA LYS A 209 20.30 -15.56 21.99
C LYS A 209 19.57 -15.11 23.26
N GLU A 210 18.78 -14.05 23.18
CA GLU A 210 18.00 -13.54 24.32
C GLU A 210 16.96 -14.57 24.80
N PHE A 211 16.39 -15.36 23.89
CA PHE A 211 15.51 -16.47 24.23
C PHE A 211 16.27 -17.57 24.99
N LEU A 212 17.41 -18.03 24.48
CA LEU A 212 18.23 -19.05 25.16
C LEU A 212 18.67 -18.61 26.56
N GLU A 213 19.10 -17.34 26.70
CA GLU A 213 19.50 -16.74 27.99
C GLU A 213 18.31 -16.64 28.95
N LYS A 214 17.13 -16.19 28.48
CA LYS A 214 15.94 -16.04 29.32
C LYS A 214 15.40 -17.38 29.83
N TYR A 215 15.52 -18.44 29.04
CA TYR A 215 14.99 -19.76 29.38
C TYR A 215 16.06 -20.73 29.91
N ASN A 216 17.29 -20.27 30.17
CA ASN A 216 18.41 -21.10 30.63
C ASN A 216 18.60 -22.37 29.78
N ILE A 217 18.31 -22.27 28.48
CA ILE A 217 18.53 -23.35 27.53
C ILE A 217 20.02 -23.31 27.19
N ASN A 218 20.84 -23.92 28.06
CA ASN A 218 22.20 -24.28 27.69
C ASN A 218 22.13 -25.37 26.62
N ASP A 219 23.09 -25.38 25.69
CA ASP A 219 23.39 -26.50 24.76
C ASP A 219 23.66 -27.85 25.49
N SER A 220 23.43 -27.91 26.81
CA SER A 220 23.49 -29.08 27.66
C SER A 220 22.22 -29.91 27.68
N ILE A 221 21.32 -29.80 26.69
CA ILE A 221 20.61 -31.02 26.26
C ILE A 221 21.69 -31.90 25.63
N LYS A 222 22.51 -32.50 26.51
CA LYS A 222 23.19 -33.75 26.22
C LYS A 222 22.07 -34.61 25.65
N THR A 223 22.23 -34.98 24.38
CA THR A 223 21.65 -36.21 23.89
C THR A 223 21.93 -37.24 24.97
N GLU A 224 20.92 -37.55 25.78
CA GLU A 224 20.93 -38.79 26.53
C GLU A 224 21.18 -39.83 25.45
N LYS A 225 22.36 -40.46 25.53
CA LYS A 225 22.59 -41.69 24.81
C LYS A 225 21.45 -42.58 25.27
N THR A 226 20.45 -42.73 24.41
CA THR A 226 19.48 -43.81 24.52
C THR A 226 20.31 -45.05 24.82
N PRO A 227 20.07 -45.75 25.94
CA PRO A 227 20.80 -46.98 26.21
C PRO A 227 20.62 -47.85 24.97
N SER A 228 21.73 -48.34 24.40
CA SER A 228 21.68 -49.23 23.25
C SER A 228 20.68 -50.33 23.56
N GLU A 229 19.55 -50.32 22.85
CA GLU A 229 18.59 -51.41 22.92
C GLU A 229 19.38 -52.70 22.72
N ARG A 230 19.34 -53.58 23.73
CA ARG A 230 19.89 -54.93 23.58
C ARG A 230 19.22 -55.52 22.35
N ALA A 231 20.03 -55.95 21.39
CA ALA A 231 19.57 -56.73 20.27
C ALA A 231 18.76 -57.90 20.80
N ILE A 232 17.46 -57.90 20.52
CA ILE A 232 16.60 -59.06 20.73
C ILE A 232 17.03 -60.08 19.68
N VAL A 233 17.82 -61.06 20.11
CA VAL A 233 18.08 -62.27 19.31
C VAL A 233 16.86 -63.17 19.50
N PHE A 234 16.18 -63.48 18.41
CA PHE A 234 15.19 -64.55 18.39
C PHE A 234 15.92 -65.85 18.06
N ASP A 235 15.82 -66.83 18.97
CA ASP A 235 16.14 -68.24 18.71
C ASP A 235 15.15 -68.84 17.69
#